data_AF-A0A5K3EW13-F1
#
_entry.id   AF-A0A5K3EW13-F1
#
_cell.length_a   1.000
_cell.length_b   1.000
_cell.length_c   1.000
_cell.angle_alpha   90.00
_cell.angle_beta   90.00
_cell.angle_gamma   90.00
#
_symmetry.space_group_name_H-M   'P 1'
#
loop_
_entity.id
_entity.type
_entity.pdbx_description
1 polymer ?
#
loop_
_entity_poly.entity_id
_entity_poly.type
_entity_poly.pdbx_seq_one_letter_code
_entity_poly.pdbx_strand_id
1 'polypeptide(L)'
;MDKMSANLLDISKSMPVNEILEIGTNLALAGMNLFDGLSEQLLSPIPSELDRDPIEVNYDTDIDSEFVMENPEMSMEELATFNTAEEQLGHSASVMEGFAHLSASLAEVLECVLAGSGKRSHLTTRAPGGASMNFSKFNNISNLHEFTIGGQSNGTGSSLTIPHLDEELQDVGCVVVQSIITPTNLLPKSNSRGPHIPSNSETVTLSFFSKGKQLEINKSRRPFIVRISKGSNFTYPEFTTGVAEGENARLPEALTAVDGSRIYQPLVMLSFVIHEVDVAFSLELRPIAPNGTCPQYLILARHLFPPNLMVKSDGLGEDYWGLVPPHSSVCQNTKITDDERERNYTFFVSNKDFRRGKQWAQSHARQMKMTGAMYNTFYVGYRQLTAGEVDAYSSARPPPRPYPLEDQINVTVKMRAFESSCNHMRPEALTWSTSGCQVSRETTARVLVCECNHLTTFASGWMVPSLSRLPLREPITIEERKEPINRLINASLLEFALLIGSILLVGLRLPRAYWTAGVAIIISIPVILPTDFTST
;
A
#
# COMPACT_ATOMS: atom_id res chain seq x y z
N MET A 1 8.38 -12.66 34.72
CA MET A 1 7.13 -11.88 34.59
C MET A 1 5.96 -12.57 35.30
N ASP A 2 5.72 -13.87 35.09
CA ASP A 2 4.59 -14.61 35.70
C ASP A 2 4.51 -14.54 37.24
N LYS A 3 5.65 -14.61 37.95
CA LYS A 3 5.68 -14.43 39.41
C LYS A 3 5.27 -13.01 39.83
N MET A 4 5.59 -12.00 39.03
CA MET A 4 5.23 -10.61 39.30
C MET A 4 3.73 -10.39 39.06
N SER A 5 3.16 -11.02 38.03
CA SER A 5 1.72 -11.02 37.76
C SER A 5 0.91 -11.66 38.89
N ALA A 6 1.30 -12.87 39.31
CA ALA A 6 0.65 -13.57 40.42
C ALA A 6 0.73 -12.78 41.74
N ASN A 7 1.88 -12.14 42.01
CA ASN A 7 2.05 -11.29 43.18
C ASN A 7 1.20 -10.00 43.09
N LEU A 8 1.12 -9.35 41.94
CA LEU A 8 0.27 -8.17 41.72
C LEU A 8 -1.20 -8.47 41.96
N LEU A 9 -1.67 -9.62 41.46
CA LEU A 9 -3.05 -10.05 41.62
C LEU A 9 -3.38 -10.33 43.09
N ASP A 10 -2.47 -10.97 43.82
CA ASP A 10 -2.64 -11.28 45.24
C ASP A 10 -2.61 -10.00 46.10
N ILE A 11 -1.66 -9.11 45.82
CA ILE A 11 -1.54 -7.79 46.45
C ILE A 11 -2.81 -6.95 46.20
N SER A 12 -3.33 -6.94 44.97
CA SER A 12 -4.52 -6.15 44.60
C SER A 12 -5.79 -6.55 45.36
N LYS A 13 -5.88 -7.78 45.89
CA LYS A 13 -7.04 -8.21 46.70
C LYS A 13 -7.06 -7.57 48.08
N SER A 14 -5.92 -7.07 48.54
CA SER A 14 -5.71 -6.52 49.88
C SER A 14 -5.56 -5.00 49.92
N MET A 15 -5.38 -4.36 48.75
CA MET A 15 -5.13 -2.92 48.63
C MET A 15 -6.39 -2.10 48.32
N PRO A 16 -6.43 -0.82 48.74
CA PRO A 16 -7.44 0.13 48.28
C PRO A 16 -7.37 0.32 46.75
N VAL A 17 -8.55 0.51 46.13
CA VAL A 17 -8.68 0.76 44.67
C VAL A 17 -7.76 1.87 44.16
N ASN A 18 -7.62 2.97 44.90
CA ASN A 18 -6.79 4.10 44.49
C ASN A 18 -5.29 3.74 44.41
N GLU A 19 -4.79 2.92 45.34
CA GLU A 19 -3.38 2.47 45.32
C GLU A 19 -3.14 1.50 44.15
N ILE A 20 -4.09 0.64 43.83
CA ILE A 20 -4.01 -0.27 42.68
C ILE A 20 -3.98 0.53 41.36
N LEU A 21 -4.79 1.59 41.25
CA LEU A 21 -4.79 2.47 40.09
C LEU A 21 -3.47 3.25 39.96
N GLU A 22 -2.87 3.68 41.07
CA GLU A 22 -1.57 4.35 41.08
C GLU A 22 -0.45 3.41 40.63
N ILE A 23 -0.39 2.19 41.18
CA ILE A 23 0.56 1.15 40.77
C ILE A 23 0.35 0.82 39.28
N GLY A 24 -0.89 0.65 38.84
CA GLY A 24 -1.23 0.41 37.44
C GLY A 24 -0.78 1.54 36.51
N THR A 25 -0.95 2.80 36.93
CA THR A 25 -0.48 3.98 36.19
C THR A 25 1.04 3.95 36.04
N ASN A 26 1.76 3.68 37.14
CA ASN A 26 3.21 3.64 37.15
C ASN A 26 3.78 2.49 36.31
N LEU A 27 3.16 1.30 36.36
CA LEU A 27 3.54 0.16 35.51
C LEU A 27 3.26 0.43 34.03
N ALA A 28 2.11 1.01 33.70
CA ALA A 28 1.81 1.43 32.34
C ALA A 28 2.81 2.48 31.84
N LEU A 29 3.18 3.46 32.68
CA LEU A 29 4.16 4.49 32.33
C LEU A 29 5.56 3.90 32.13
N ALA A 30 6.00 3.00 33.01
CA ALA A 30 7.26 2.30 32.88
C ALA A 30 7.30 1.46 31.59
N GLY A 31 6.19 0.79 31.26
CA GLY A 31 6.01 0.11 29.97
C GLY A 31 6.19 1.07 28.81
N MET A 32 5.45 2.18 28.77
CA MET A 32 5.56 3.16 27.68
C MET A 32 6.96 3.77 27.54
N ASN A 33 7.65 4.08 28.64
CA ASN A 33 9.03 4.57 28.59
C ASN A 33 10.01 3.54 28.03
N LEU A 34 9.77 2.24 28.27
CA LEU A 34 10.56 1.15 27.67
C LEU A 34 10.33 1.10 26.14
N PHE A 35 9.10 1.36 25.67
CA PHE A 35 8.76 1.42 24.24
C PHE A 35 9.44 2.60 23.56
N ASP A 36 9.35 3.78 24.16
CA ASP A 36 9.97 4.98 23.62
C ASP A 36 11.50 4.80 23.51
N GLY A 37 12.14 4.29 24.56
CA GLY A 37 13.59 4.01 24.54
C GLY A 37 14.01 2.97 23.50
N LEU A 38 13.21 1.92 23.30
CA LEU A 38 13.46 0.92 22.26
C LEU A 38 13.34 1.52 20.85
N SER A 39 12.30 2.34 20.61
CA SER A 39 12.11 3.01 19.34
C SER A 39 13.28 3.95 19.01
N GLU A 40 13.81 4.67 20.00
CA GLU A 40 14.98 5.54 19.83
C GLU A 40 16.25 4.74 19.49
N GLN A 41 16.51 3.62 20.19
CA GLN A 41 17.64 2.74 19.88
C GLN A 41 17.55 2.17 18.47
N LEU A 42 16.36 1.73 18.03
CA LEU A 42 16.14 1.27 16.67
C LEU A 42 16.38 2.36 15.63
N LEU A 43 16.08 3.63 15.92
CA LEU A 43 16.32 4.73 14.98
C LEU A 43 17.79 5.18 14.92
N SER A 44 18.56 4.96 15.98
CA SER A 44 19.94 5.41 16.09
C SER A 44 20.74 4.40 16.91
N PRO A 45 21.28 3.35 16.27
CA PRO A 45 22.13 2.39 16.98
C PRO A 45 23.34 3.13 17.54
N ILE A 46 23.68 2.83 18.79
CA ILE A 46 24.79 3.50 19.47
C ILE A 46 26.09 3.04 18.78
N PRO A 47 27.03 3.95 18.43
CA PRO A 47 28.26 3.56 17.73
C PRO A 47 29.11 2.49 18.42
N SER A 48 28.96 2.30 19.73
CA SER A 48 29.62 1.26 20.51
C SER A 48 29.00 -0.14 20.36
N GLU A 49 27.77 -0.23 19.84
CA GLU A 49 27.07 -1.49 19.56
C GLU A 49 27.25 -1.92 18.10
N LEU A 50 27.88 -1.08 17.26
CA LEU A 50 28.17 -1.42 15.88
C LEU A 50 29.27 -2.48 15.82
N ASP A 51 28.90 -3.68 15.39
CA ASP A 51 29.89 -4.70 15.07
C ASP A 51 30.66 -4.31 13.80
N ARG A 52 31.94 -4.06 13.97
CA ARG A 52 32.86 -3.64 12.90
C ARG A 52 33.78 -4.76 12.47
N ASP A 53 33.67 -5.97 13.05
CA ASP A 53 34.48 -7.10 12.62
C ASP A 53 33.94 -7.62 11.26
N PRO A 54 34.73 -7.55 10.18
CA PRO A 54 34.30 -8.04 8.88
C PRO A 54 33.90 -9.52 8.84
N ILE A 55 34.26 -10.32 9.85
CA ILE A 55 33.89 -11.74 9.94
C ILE A 55 32.49 -11.92 10.55
N GLU A 56 32.08 -11.02 11.44
CA GLU A 56 30.83 -11.12 12.19
C GLU A 56 29.68 -10.38 11.47
N VAL A 57 30.01 -9.42 10.61
CA VAL A 57 29.07 -8.71 9.73
C VAL A 57 28.53 -9.65 8.64
N ASN A 58 27.21 -9.90 8.63
CA ASN A 58 26.53 -10.67 7.59
C ASN A 58 26.49 -9.89 6.26
N TYR A 59 27.04 -10.47 5.20
CA TYR A 59 27.02 -9.89 3.86
C TYR A 59 25.82 -10.44 3.08
N ASP A 60 24.97 -9.56 2.58
CA ASP A 60 24.02 -9.97 1.55
C ASP A 60 24.79 -10.31 0.27
N THR A 61 24.61 -11.52 -0.22
CA THR A 61 25.25 -12.01 -1.46
C THR A 61 24.27 -12.05 -2.62
N ASP A 62 23.04 -11.58 -2.41
CA ASP A 62 22.05 -11.48 -3.47
C ASP A 62 22.36 -10.30 -4.41
N ILE A 63 22.55 -10.62 -5.69
CA ILE A 63 22.88 -9.66 -6.75
C ILE A 63 21.71 -8.73 -7.06
N ASP A 64 20.48 -9.14 -6.72
CA ASP A 64 19.25 -8.37 -6.96
C ASP A 64 18.86 -7.51 -5.74
N SER A 65 19.70 -7.45 -4.70
CA SER A 65 19.48 -6.58 -3.54
C SER A 65 19.53 -5.10 -3.94
N GLU A 66 18.64 -4.29 -3.37
CA GLU A 66 18.46 -2.86 -3.70
C GLU A 66 19.69 -2.00 -3.35
N PHE A 67 20.67 -2.58 -2.65
CA PHE A 67 21.90 -1.95 -2.17
C PHE A 67 23.13 -2.39 -2.98
N VAL A 68 23.21 -1.97 -4.26
CA VAL A 68 24.49 -2.00 -4.99
C VAL A 68 25.32 -0.78 -4.54
N MET A 69 26.18 -0.98 -3.55
CA MET A 69 26.94 0.12 -2.91
C MET A 69 28.18 0.52 -3.73
N GLU A 70 28.34 1.81 -4.01
CA GLU A 70 29.39 2.37 -4.87
C GLU A 70 30.77 2.55 -4.18
N ASN A 71 30.89 2.42 -2.85
CA ASN A 71 32.15 2.69 -2.12
C ASN A 71 32.45 1.70 -0.96
N PRO A 72 33.58 0.94 -1.00
CA PRO A 72 33.86 -0.18 -0.09
C PRO A 72 34.29 0.16 1.37
N GLU A 73 34.62 1.40 1.71
CA GLU A 73 34.92 1.80 3.11
C GLU A 73 33.69 2.39 3.82
N MET A 74 32.86 3.18 3.11
CA MET A 74 31.53 3.59 3.62
C MET A 74 30.60 2.37 3.75
N SER A 75 30.80 1.33 2.94
CA SER A 75 29.97 0.13 2.96
C SER A 75 30.07 -0.67 4.24
N MET A 76 31.21 -0.68 4.94
CA MET A 76 31.33 -1.45 6.19
C MET A 76 30.59 -0.81 7.35
N GLU A 77 30.61 0.52 7.46
CA GLU A 77 29.87 1.22 8.51
C GLU A 77 28.36 1.21 8.22
N GLU A 78 27.94 1.36 6.96
CA GLU A 78 26.53 1.21 6.56
C GLU A 78 26.02 -0.22 6.78
N LEU A 79 26.81 -1.24 6.41
CA LEU A 79 26.46 -2.65 6.60
C LEU A 79 26.47 -3.06 8.09
N ALA A 80 27.46 -2.59 8.87
CA ALA A 80 27.48 -2.76 10.32
C ALA A 80 26.24 -2.13 10.98
N THR A 81 25.87 -0.93 10.53
CA THR A 81 24.66 -0.23 10.98
C THR A 81 23.40 -1.03 10.64
N PHE A 82 23.34 -1.63 9.46
CA PHE A 82 22.23 -2.49 9.03
C PHE A 82 22.16 -3.81 9.82
N ASN A 83 23.28 -4.49 10.06
CA ASN A 83 23.28 -5.75 10.80
C ASN A 83 22.98 -5.56 12.28
N THR A 84 23.61 -4.56 12.92
CA THR A 84 23.31 -4.17 14.30
C THR A 84 21.83 -3.82 14.46
N ALA A 85 21.27 -3.15 13.45
CA ALA A 85 19.85 -2.86 13.43
C ALA A 85 18.95 -4.10 13.37
N GLU A 86 19.30 -5.09 12.56
CA GLU A 86 18.57 -6.37 12.47
C GLU A 86 18.67 -7.17 13.79
N GLU A 87 19.83 -7.16 14.45
CA GLU A 87 19.99 -7.77 15.77
C GLU A 87 19.15 -7.06 16.85
N GLN A 88 19.19 -5.72 16.87
CA GLN A 88 18.33 -4.90 17.74
C GLN A 88 16.85 -5.14 17.46
N LEU A 89 16.47 -5.38 16.20
CA LEU A 89 15.10 -5.77 15.83
C LEU A 89 14.73 -7.12 16.45
N GLY A 90 15.65 -8.10 16.45
CA GLY A 90 15.48 -9.37 17.17
C GLY A 90 15.29 -9.19 18.68
N HIS A 91 16.11 -8.35 19.32
CA HIS A 91 15.96 -8.01 20.73
C HIS A 91 14.66 -7.27 21.04
N SER A 92 14.18 -6.44 20.11
CA SER A 92 12.93 -5.71 20.26
C SER A 92 11.72 -6.62 20.39
N ALA A 93 11.70 -7.75 19.67
CA ALA A 93 10.62 -8.74 19.79
C ALA A 93 10.47 -9.26 21.22
N SER A 94 11.58 -9.53 21.93
CA SER A 94 11.52 -9.98 23.32
C SER A 94 10.98 -8.91 24.27
N VAL A 95 11.31 -7.64 24.03
CA VAL A 95 10.77 -6.50 24.79
C VAL A 95 9.27 -6.34 24.53
N MET A 96 8.82 -6.48 23.28
CA MET A 96 7.40 -6.47 22.91
C MET A 96 6.63 -7.60 23.59
N GLU A 97 7.19 -8.81 23.61
CA GLU A 97 6.61 -9.97 24.30
C GLU A 97 6.48 -9.71 25.82
N GLY A 98 7.55 -9.21 26.45
CA GLY A 98 7.53 -8.84 27.87
C GLY A 98 6.44 -7.81 28.19
N PHE A 99 6.24 -6.83 27.32
CA PHE A 99 5.18 -5.85 27.49
C PHE A 99 3.78 -6.38 27.24
N ALA A 100 3.60 -7.30 26.29
CA ALA A 100 2.33 -7.99 26.09
C ALA A 100 1.93 -8.73 27.38
N HIS A 101 2.87 -9.42 28.03
CA HIS A 101 2.65 -10.05 29.34
C HIS A 101 2.32 -9.05 30.45
N LEU A 102 3.02 -7.91 30.50
CA LEU A 102 2.71 -6.85 31.46
C LEU A 102 1.30 -6.29 31.25
N SER A 103 0.94 -6.02 29.99
CA SER A 103 -0.38 -5.51 29.58
C SER A 103 -1.49 -6.48 29.95
N ALA A 104 -1.29 -7.77 29.71
CA ALA A 104 -2.23 -8.84 30.08
C ALA A 104 -2.43 -8.92 31.60
N SER A 105 -1.34 -8.87 32.36
CA SER A 105 -1.37 -8.89 33.83
C SER A 105 -2.07 -7.67 34.40
N LEU A 106 -1.78 -6.49 33.86
CA LEU A 106 -2.42 -5.24 34.25
C LEU A 106 -3.91 -5.27 33.91
N ALA A 107 -4.30 -5.78 32.74
CA ALA A 107 -5.69 -5.95 32.35
C ALA A 107 -6.44 -6.87 33.31
N GLU A 108 -5.83 -7.97 33.79
CA GLU A 108 -6.44 -8.88 34.76
C GLU A 108 -6.73 -8.19 36.10
N VAL A 109 -5.75 -7.43 36.63
CA VAL A 109 -5.91 -6.65 37.85
C VAL A 109 -7.01 -5.59 37.67
N LEU A 110 -6.96 -4.85 36.55
CA LEU A 110 -7.92 -3.79 36.26
C LEU A 110 -9.33 -4.31 36.00
N GLU A 111 -9.50 -5.55 35.53
CA GLU A 111 -10.81 -6.17 35.34
C GLU A 111 -11.61 -6.19 36.65
N CYS A 112 -10.95 -6.39 37.80
CA CYS A 112 -11.61 -6.40 39.10
C CYS A 112 -11.86 -4.99 39.66
N VAL A 113 -11.12 -3.99 39.19
CA VAL A 113 -11.06 -2.65 39.78
C VAL A 113 -11.90 -1.62 39.00
N LEU A 114 -11.96 -1.75 37.67
CA LEU A 114 -12.73 -0.85 36.83
C LEU A 114 -14.25 -1.17 36.98
N ALA A 115 -15.07 -0.15 37.17
CA ALA A 115 -16.52 -0.24 37.29
C ALA A 115 -17.18 -0.25 35.90
N GLY A 116 -17.95 -1.29 35.59
CA GLY A 116 -18.45 -1.50 34.23
C GLY A 116 -19.83 -0.90 33.90
N SER A 117 -20.18 0.27 34.42
CA SER A 117 -21.43 0.93 34.03
C SER A 117 -21.38 2.46 34.10
N GLY A 118 -21.32 3.10 32.93
CA GLY A 118 -21.88 4.44 32.69
C GLY A 118 -21.14 5.66 33.24
N LYS A 119 -20.18 5.53 34.16
CA LYS A 119 -19.29 6.63 34.58
C LYS A 119 -17.83 6.16 34.59
N ARG A 120 -17.02 6.84 33.77
CA ARG A 120 -15.56 6.73 33.55
C ARG A 120 -14.77 6.13 34.73
N SER A 121 -14.58 4.81 34.73
CA SER A 121 -13.35 4.23 35.25
C SER A 121 -12.56 3.72 34.06
N HIS A 122 -11.56 4.51 33.70
CA HIS A 122 -10.59 4.22 32.65
C HIS A 122 -9.23 4.63 33.21
N LEU A 123 -8.20 3.84 32.92
CA LEU A 123 -6.84 4.15 33.30
C LEU A 123 -6.16 4.74 32.08
N THR A 124 -5.91 6.05 32.07
CA THR A 124 -5.17 6.71 30.99
C THR A 124 -3.80 7.12 31.50
N THR A 125 -2.76 6.64 30.83
CA THR A 125 -1.37 7.03 31.07
C THR A 125 -0.83 7.71 29.82
N ARG A 126 -0.10 8.81 30.00
CA ARG A 126 0.58 9.53 28.92
C ARG A 126 2.06 9.67 29.25
N ALA A 127 2.91 9.22 28.34
CA ALA A 127 4.34 9.39 28.43
C ALA A 127 4.74 10.83 28.00
N PRO A 128 5.88 11.36 28.47
CA PRO A 128 6.38 12.67 28.05
C PRO A 128 6.57 12.81 26.54
N GLY A 129 6.90 11.71 25.85
CA GLY A 129 7.05 11.63 24.39
C GLY A 129 5.74 11.77 23.60
N GLY A 130 4.59 11.89 24.27
CA GLY A 130 3.27 12.04 23.65
C GLY A 130 2.53 10.73 23.42
N ALA A 131 3.19 9.59 23.63
CA ALA A 131 2.56 8.28 23.60
C ALA A 131 1.53 8.14 24.73
N SER A 132 0.44 7.42 24.47
CA SER A 132 -0.63 7.24 25.46
C SER A 132 -1.19 5.83 25.45
N MET A 133 -1.54 5.34 26.63
CA MET A 133 -2.17 4.06 26.86
C MET A 133 -3.46 4.27 27.66
N ASN A 134 -4.53 3.62 27.25
CA ASN A 134 -5.82 3.66 27.93
C ASN A 134 -6.36 2.24 28.15
N PHE A 135 -6.84 1.94 29.35
CA PHE A 135 -7.62 0.75 29.66
C PHE A 135 -9.06 1.11 30.03
N SER A 136 -10.02 0.43 29.41
CA SER A 136 -11.45 0.62 29.67
C SER A 136 -12.16 -0.73 29.80
N LYS A 137 -13.00 -0.89 30.83
CA LYS A 137 -13.75 -2.13 31.07
C LYS A 137 -15.18 -2.03 30.56
N PHE A 138 -15.65 -3.09 29.91
CA PHE A 138 -17.00 -3.25 29.42
C PHE A 138 -17.62 -4.53 29.99
N ASN A 139 -18.74 -4.37 30.69
CA ASN A 139 -19.53 -5.49 31.23
C ASN A 139 -20.47 -6.12 30.19
N ASN A 140 -20.63 -5.48 29.03
CA ASN A 140 -21.43 -6.00 27.94
C ASN A 140 -20.80 -5.56 26.61
N ILE A 141 -20.56 -6.54 25.75
CA ILE A 141 -19.91 -6.37 24.45
C ILE A 141 -20.81 -5.61 23.47
N SER A 142 -22.13 -5.69 23.64
CA SER A 142 -23.07 -4.91 22.86
C SER A 142 -23.02 -3.40 23.16
N ASN A 143 -22.12 -2.93 24.03
CA ASN A 143 -21.85 -1.50 24.24
C ASN A 143 -20.55 -1.04 23.53
N LEU A 144 -19.82 -1.95 22.87
CA LEU A 144 -18.61 -1.67 22.09
C LEU A 144 -18.99 -1.27 20.66
N HIS A 145 -19.54 -0.07 20.46
CA HIS A 145 -19.92 0.42 19.12
C HIS A 145 -19.14 1.65 18.67
N GLU A 146 -18.65 2.47 19.62
CA GLU A 146 -17.84 3.64 19.32
C GLU A 146 -16.79 3.81 20.41
N PHE A 147 -15.57 3.36 20.13
CA PHE A 147 -14.44 3.47 21.05
C PHE A 147 -13.43 4.46 20.50
N THR A 148 -13.68 5.75 20.68
CA THR A 148 -12.71 6.77 20.29
C THR A 148 -11.45 6.61 21.14
N ILE A 149 -10.40 6.01 20.56
CA ILE A 149 -9.06 6.07 21.14
C ILE A 149 -8.64 7.54 21.13
N GLY A 150 -8.30 8.06 22.30
CA GLY A 150 -8.16 9.49 22.52
C GLY A 150 -7.21 10.18 21.54
N GLY A 151 -7.71 11.23 20.87
CA GLY A 151 -6.87 12.28 20.32
C GLY A 151 -6.47 13.29 21.39
N GLN A 152 -5.42 14.07 21.13
CA GLN A 152 -5.16 15.33 21.85
C GLN A 152 -6.47 16.15 21.96
N SER A 153 -6.58 16.97 22.99
CA SER A 153 -7.79 17.72 23.42
C SER A 153 -8.49 18.59 22.36
N ASN A 154 -8.05 18.60 21.10
CA ASN A 154 -8.52 19.43 20.00
C ASN A 154 -9.06 18.65 18.77
N GLY A 155 -9.33 17.35 18.85
CA GLY A 155 -10.12 16.63 17.83
C GLY A 155 -9.40 16.28 16.52
N THR A 156 -8.07 16.44 16.45
CA THR A 156 -7.24 16.12 15.27
C THR A 156 -6.34 14.89 15.49
N GLY A 157 -6.76 13.94 16.33
CA GLY A 157 -5.97 12.74 16.66
C GLY A 157 -6.45 11.49 15.92
N SER A 158 -5.60 10.48 15.85
CA SER A 158 -5.99 9.14 15.41
C SER A 158 -7.15 8.58 16.25
N SER A 159 -8.01 7.76 15.65
CA SER A 159 -9.16 7.13 16.30
C SER A 159 -9.45 5.76 15.71
N LEU A 160 -10.25 4.95 16.40
CA LEU A 160 -10.62 3.62 15.96
C LEU A 160 -12.11 3.40 16.19
N THR A 161 -12.85 2.95 15.19
CA THR A 161 -14.25 2.54 15.36
C THR A 161 -14.29 1.01 15.40
N ILE A 162 -14.87 0.48 16.49
CA ILE A 162 -15.00 -0.97 16.72
C ILE A 162 -16.34 -1.40 16.12
N PRO A 163 -16.37 -2.44 15.26
CA PRO A 163 -17.62 -2.97 14.74
C PRO A 163 -18.42 -3.68 15.84
N HIS A 164 -19.68 -4.03 15.57
CA HIS A 164 -20.40 -4.97 16.43
C HIS A 164 -19.68 -6.32 16.45
N LEU A 165 -19.22 -6.76 17.63
CA LEU A 165 -18.48 -8.01 17.84
C LEU A 165 -19.34 -9.07 18.57
N ASP A 166 -20.66 -8.91 18.51
CA ASP A 166 -21.63 -9.75 19.22
C ASP A 166 -21.59 -11.21 18.76
N GLU A 167 -20.96 -11.55 17.63
CA GLU A 167 -20.80 -12.93 17.16
C GLU A 167 -19.42 -13.49 17.47
N GLU A 168 -18.37 -12.66 17.33
CA GLU A 168 -16.98 -13.04 17.57
C GLU A 168 -16.68 -13.23 19.07
N LEU A 169 -17.46 -12.62 19.96
CA LEU A 169 -17.22 -12.62 21.40
C LEU A 169 -18.43 -13.09 22.24
N GLN A 170 -19.34 -13.91 21.67
CA GLN A 170 -20.60 -14.33 22.33
C GLN A 170 -20.45 -14.90 23.75
N ASP A 171 -19.35 -15.60 24.02
CA ASP A 171 -19.12 -16.28 25.29
C ASP A 171 -18.30 -15.43 26.29
N VAL A 172 -17.97 -14.20 25.94
CA VAL A 172 -17.11 -13.33 26.75
C VAL A 172 -17.98 -12.33 27.52
N GLY A 173 -18.14 -12.56 28.82
CA GLY A 173 -19.01 -11.71 29.66
C GLY A 173 -18.42 -10.31 29.93
N CYS A 174 -17.13 -10.22 30.22
CA CYS A 174 -16.45 -8.97 30.55
C CYS A 174 -15.19 -8.81 29.72
N VAL A 175 -14.97 -7.61 29.18
CA VAL A 175 -13.81 -7.30 28.35
C VAL A 175 -13.12 -6.04 28.88
N VAL A 176 -11.80 -6.12 29.03
CA VAL A 176 -10.93 -4.96 29.21
C VAL A 176 -10.32 -4.62 27.85
N VAL A 177 -10.59 -3.42 27.38
CA VAL A 177 -10.05 -2.88 26.14
C VAL A 177 -8.84 -2.03 26.48
N GLN A 178 -7.69 -2.38 25.91
CA GLN A 178 -6.48 -1.57 25.92
C GLN A 178 -6.32 -0.89 24.57
N SER A 179 -6.01 0.40 24.58
CA SER A 179 -5.57 1.11 23.38
C SER A 179 -4.27 1.85 23.63
N ILE A 180 -3.37 1.79 22.65
CA ILE A 180 -2.09 2.48 22.66
C ILE A 180 -2.02 3.36 21.43
N ILE A 181 -1.61 4.61 21.59
CA ILE A 181 -1.25 5.51 20.50
C ILE A 181 0.16 5.99 20.72
N THR A 182 1.00 5.90 19.68
CA THR A 182 2.31 6.54 19.65
C THR A 182 2.37 7.58 18.54
N PRO A 183 3.05 8.73 18.76
CA PRO A 183 3.14 9.79 17.76
C PRO A 183 4.10 9.44 16.60
N THR A 184 4.95 8.44 16.78
CA THR A 184 5.95 7.96 15.81
C THR A 184 5.81 6.47 15.57
N ASN A 185 6.35 6.02 14.44
CA ASN A 185 6.37 4.61 14.06
C ASN A 185 7.19 3.83 15.09
N LEU A 186 6.56 2.87 15.76
CA LEU A 186 7.17 2.04 16.80
C LEU A 186 8.29 1.14 16.29
N LEU A 187 8.26 0.76 15.00
CA LEU A 187 9.22 -0.19 14.41
C LEU A 187 9.65 0.28 13.02
N PRO A 188 10.37 1.41 12.93
CA PRO A 188 10.73 2.04 11.66
C PRO A 188 11.66 1.17 10.81
N LYS A 189 12.37 0.22 11.43
CA LYS A 189 13.31 -0.67 10.74
C LYS A 189 12.70 -1.97 10.18
N SER A 190 11.47 -2.31 10.56
CA SER A 190 10.71 -3.39 9.89
C SER A 190 10.28 -3.05 8.46
N ASN A 191 10.58 -1.83 8.00
CA ASN A 191 10.36 -1.33 6.64
C ASN A 191 11.32 -1.94 5.60
N SER A 192 12.45 -2.56 6.01
CA SER A 192 13.45 -3.11 5.06
C SER A 192 12.94 -4.32 4.26
N ARG A 193 11.87 -4.98 4.74
CA ARG A 193 11.31 -6.20 4.13
C ARG A 193 9.81 -6.09 3.82
N GLY A 194 9.24 -4.88 3.91
CA GLY A 194 7.80 -4.63 3.85
C GLY A 194 7.47 -3.24 3.33
N PRO A 195 6.18 -2.83 3.34
CA PRO A 195 5.77 -1.51 2.88
C PRO A 195 6.44 -0.41 3.70
N HIS A 196 6.93 0.64 3.04
CA HIS A 196 7.59 1.76 3.71
C HIS A 196 6.61 2.56 4.59
N ILE A 197 6.93 2.68 5.89
CA ILE A 197 6.17 3.47 6.85
C ILE A 197 7.02 4.64 7.36
N PRO A 198 6.61 5.89 7.12
CA PRO A 198 7.32 7.07 7.62
C PRO A 198 7.54 7.01 9.14
N SER A 199 8.72 7.41 9.62
CA SER A 199 9.05 7.42 11.05
C SER A 199 8.12 8.31 11.89
N ASN A 200 7.54 9.35 11.27
CA ASN A 200 6.56 10.25 11.87
C ASN A 200 5.10 9.81 11.71
N SER A 201 4.84 8.59 11.20
CA SER A 201 3.49 8.02 11.20
C SER A 201 3.10 7.67 12.64
N GLU A 202 1.91 8.08 13.07
CA GLU A 202 1.33 7.56 14.32
C GLU A 202 1.11 6.05 14.19
N THR A 203 1.26 5.33 15.31
CA THR A 203 0.81 3.94 15.41
C THR A 203 -0.33 3.83 16.41
N VAL A 204 -1.28 2.95 16.10
CA VAL A 204 -2.47 2.71 16.91
C VAL A 204 -2.59 1.22 17.15
N THR A 205 -2.59 0.81 18.41
CA THR A 205 -2.82 -0.57 18.83
C THR A 205 -4.10 -0.66 19.63
N LEU A 206 -4.90 -1.68 19.35
CA LEU A 206 -6.08 -2.02 20.16
C LEU A 206 -6.00 -3.50 20.53
N SER A 207 -6.16 -3.81 21.81
CA SER A 207 -6.09 -5.16 22.35
C SER A 207 -7.26 -5.41 23.29
N PHE A 208 -7.88 -6.58 23.20
CA PHE A 208 -8.96 -6.98 24.11
C PHE A 208 -8.47 -8.05 25.05
N PHE A 209 -8.87 -7.95 26.31
CA PHE A 209 -8.51 -8.89 27.36
C PHE A 209 -9.74 -9.38 28.10
N SER A 210 -9.72 -10.65 28.49
CA SER A 210 -10.70 -11.25 29.40
C SER A 210 -9.97 -12.25 30.29
N LYS A 211 -10.10 -12.12 31.61
CA LYS A 211 -9.44 -12.98 32.61
C LYS A 211 -7.92 -13.06 32.39
N GLY A 212 -7.31 -11.90 32.13
CA GLY A 212 -5.86 -11.79 31.92
C GLY A 212 -5.34 -12.41 30.62
N LYS A 213 -6.22 -12.82 29.70
CA LYS A 213 -5.81 -13.35 28.38
C LYS A 213 -6.22 -12.41 27.27
N GLN A 214 -5.31 -12.16 26.33
CA GLN A 214 -5.61 -11.41 25.12
C GLN A 214 -6.55 -12.23 24.23
N LEU A 215 -7.59 -11.58 23.71
CA LEU A 215 -8.55 -12.16 22.77
C LEU A 215 -8.07 -11.85 21.36
N GLU A 216 -7.81 -12.89 20.57
CA GLU A 216 -7.40 -12.74 19.18
C GLU A 216 -8.61 -12.60 18.26
N ILE A 217 -8.69 -11.50 17.52
CA ILE A 217 -9.68 -11.30 16.47
C ILE A 217 -8.94 -11.29 15.14
N ASN A 218 -8.74 -12.49 14.59
CA ASN A 218 -8.01 -12.68 13.33
C ASN A 218 -8.88 -12.44 12.09
N LYS A 219 -10.21 -12.48 12.25
CA LYS A 219 -11.17 -12.20 11.18
C LYS A 219 -12.53 -11.80 11.73
N SER A 220 -12.88 -10.52 11.65
CA SER A 220 -14.23 -10.01 11.92
C SER A 220 -15.09 -10.01 10.65
N ARG A 221 -16.41 -10.09 10.82
CA ARG A 221 -17.35 -9.97 9.67
C ARG A 221 -17.46 -8.54 9.16
N ARG A 222 -17.33 -7.56 10.05
CA ARG A 222 -17.34 -6.13 9.75
C ARG A 222 -15.96 -5.54 10.06
N PRO A 223 -15.50 -4.54 9.27
CA PRO A 223 -14.19 -3.98 9.49
C PRO A 223 -14.15 -3.07 10.72
N PHE A 224 -13.01 -3.07 11.39
CA PHE A 224 -12.55 -1.98 12.24
C PHE A 224 -12.19 -0.79 11.36
N ILE A 225 -12.66 0.41 11.72
CA ILE A 225 -12.34 1.65 10.99
C ILE A 225 -11.24 2.38 11.75
N VAL A 226 -10.01 2.26 11.31
CA VAL A 226 -8.84 2.94 11.88
C VAL A 226 -8.64 4.27 11.16
N ARG A 227 -8.67 5.38 11.87
CA ARG A 227 -8.34 6.71 11.34
C ARG A 227 -6.97 7.09 11.89
N ILE A 228 -5.96 7.17 11.04
CA ILE A 228 -4.59 7.53 11.41
C ILE A 228 -4.31 8.95 10.93
N SER A 229 -4.11 9.86 11.86
CA SER A 229 -3.79 11.26 11.55
C SER A 229 -2.31 11.42 11.22
N LYS A 230 -2.00 12.25 10.23
CA LYS A 230 -0.61 12.62 9.93
C LYS A 230 -0.16 13.71 10.90
N GLY A 231 1.01 13.53 11.50
CA GLY A 231 1.57 14.47 12.47
C GLY A 231 1.81 15.87 11.88
N SER A 232 1.98 16.88 12.75
CA SER A 232 2.18 18.29 12.37
C SER A 232 3.41 18.52 11.48
N ASN A 233 4.41 17.65 11.58
CA ASN A 233 5.67 17.72 10.83
C ASN A 233 5.57 17.05 9.45
N PHE A 234 4.38 16.57 9.07
CA PHE A 234 4.16 15.95 7.78
C PHE A 234 4.08 17.01 6.67
N THR A 235 5.01 16.93 5.72
CA THR A 235 5.00 17.80 4.54
C THR A 235 4.12 17.20 3.45
N TYR A 236 3.05 17.92 3.12
CA TYR A 236 2.16 17.52 2.04
C TYR A 236 2.83 17.70 0.67
N PRO A 237 2.60 16.79 -0.29
CA PRO A 237 2.99 17.05 -1.67
C PRO A 237 2.35 18.33 -2.17
N GLU A 238 3.16 19.14 -2.85
CA GLU A 238 2.73 20.41 -3.38
C GLU A 238 1.80 20.23 -4.58
N PHE A 239 0.96 21.24 -4.79
CA PHE A 239 0.08 21.31 -5.94
C PHE A 239 0.86 21.73 -7.18
N THR A 240 0.86 20.89 -8.20
CA THR A 240 1.50 21.17 -9.49
C THR A 240 0.45 21.28 -10.59
N THR A 241 0.76 21.93 -11.71
CA THR A 241 -0.15 21.98 -12.88
C THR A 241 0.00 20.76 -13.80
N GLY A 242 0.97 19.88 -13.51
CA GLY A 242 1.34 18.77 -14.39
C GLY A 242 2.04 19.19 -15.71
N VAL A 243 2.22 20.49 -15.94
CA VAL A 243 2.88 21.09 -17.12
C VAL A 243 4.03 22.01 -16.70
N ALA A 244 4.81 22.52 -17.65
CA ALA A 244 5.93 23.42 -17.35
C ALA A 244 5.45 24.68 -16.62
N GLU A 245 6.32 25.27 -15.79
CA GLU A 245 5.98 26.47 -15.03
C GLU A 245 5.55 27.62 -15.96
N GLY A 246 4.40 28.23 -15.66
CA GLY A 246 3.83 29.31 -16.46
C GLY A 246 2.92 28.86 -17.62
N GLU A 247 2.82 27.57 -17.91
CA GLU A 247 1.93 27.04 -18.94
C GLU A 247 0.58 26.59 -18.35
N ASN A 248 -0.48 26.79 -19.13
CA ASN A 248 -1.80 26.25 -18.86
C ASN A 248 -1.95 24.92 -19.60
N ALA A 249 -2.43 23.88 -18.91
CA ALA A 249 -2.72 22.60 -19.54
C ALA A 249 -3.75 22.76 -20.67
N ARG A 250 -3.44 22.18 -21.84
CA ARG A 250 -4.30 22.16 -23.03
C ARG A 250 -4.40 20.74 -23.57
N LEU A 251 -5.49 20.46 -24.27
CA LEU A 251 -5.59 19.19 -25.00
C LEU A 251 -4.67 19.22 -26.23
N PRO A 252 -3.97 18.12 -26.54
CA PRO A 252 -3.18 18.03 -27.77
C PRO A 252 -4.03 18.32 -29.01
N GLU A 253 -3.42 18.93 -30.03
CA GLU A 253 -4.09 19.16 -31.30
C GLU A 253 -4.38 17.81 -32.00
N ALA A 254 -5.54 17.73 -32.65
CA ALA A 254 -5.91 16.56 -33.44
C ALA A 254 -4.98 16.42 -34.65
N LEU A 255 -4.46 15.22 -34.86
CA LEU A 255 -3.59 14.86 -35.98
C LEU A 255 -4.37 14.07 -37.04
N THR A 256 -3.88 14.08 -38.27
CA THR A 256 -4.40 13.22 -39.35
C THR A 256 -3.34 12.18 -39.68
N ALA A 257 -3.70 10.91 -39.59
CA ALA A 257 -2.83 9.79 -39.94
C ALA A 257 -2.65 9.67 -41.46
N VAL A 258 -1.70 8.83 -41.88
CA VAL A 258 -1.35 8.61 -43.29
C VAL A 258 -2.52 8.03 -44.09
N ASP A 259 -3.40 7.26 -43.45
CA ASP A 259 -4.62 6.69 -44.05
C ASP A 259 -5.80 7.69 -44.10
N GLY A 260 -5.58 8.95 -43.69
CA GLY A 260 -6.60 9.99 -43.63
C GLY A 260 -7.51 9.91 -42.40
N SER A 261 -7.31 8.93 -41.51
CA SER A 261 -8.02 8.86 -40.24
C SER A 261 -7.57 9.96 -39.29
N ARG A 262 -8.49 10.49 -38.48
CA ARG A 262 -8.21 11.56 -37.52
C ARG A 262 -7.88 10.97 -36.15
N ILE A 263 -6.72 11.29 -35.62
CA ILE A 263 -6.23 10.87 -34.30
C ILE A 263 -6.32 12.06 -33.35
N TYR A 264 -7.10 11.95 -32.27
CA TYR A 264 -7.09 12.94 -31.20
C TYR A 264 -7.05 12.27 -29.84
N GLN A 265 -6.48 13.00 -28.86
CA GLN A 265 -6.40 12.57 -27.47
C GLN A 265 -7.34 13.47 -26.64
N PRO A 266 -8.51 12.99 -26.20
CA PRO A 266 -9.49 13.80 -25.46
C PRO A 266 -9.11 14.10 -24.00
N LEU A 267 -7.92 13.69 -23.55
CA LEU A 267 -7.46 13.82 -22.17
C LEU A 267 -6.07 14.48 -22.08
N VAL A 268 -5.86 15.33 -21.09
CA VAL A 268 -4.50 15.72 -20.67
C VAL A 268 -3.91 14.56 -19.88
N MET A 269 -2.81 13.99 -20.37
CA MET A 269 -2.21 12.77 -19.82
C MET A 269 -1.07 13.06 -18.85
N LEU A 270 -1.08 12.35 -17.73
CA LEU A 270 -0.07 12.35 -16.68
C LEU A 270 0.44 10.92 -16.48
N SER A 271 1.68 10.77 -16.01
CA SER A 271 2.24 9.46 -15.66
C SER A 271 2.91 9.49 -14.30
N PHE A 272 2.59 8.50 -13.48
CA PHE A 272 3.14 8.30 -12.15
C PHE A 272 3.87 6.96 -12.11
N VAL A 273 5.11 6.93 -11.62
CA VAL A 273 5.82 5.66 -11.41
C VAL A 273 5.55 5.20 -9.99
N ILE A 274 4.85 4.07 -9.85
CA ILE A 274 4.36 3.53 -8.58
C ILE A 274 4.87 2.10 -8.43
N HIS A 275 5.90 1.91 -7.61
CA HIS A 275 6.55 0.61 -7.42
C HIS A 275 5.69 -0.33 -6.58
N GLU A 276 5.03 0.20 -5.56
CA GLU A 276 4.18 -0.59 -4.66
C GLU A 276 3.01 -1.26 -5.38
N VAL A 277 2.60 -2.40 -4.84
CA VAL A 277 1.54 -3.23 -5.42
C VAL A 277 0.23 -3.15 -4.64
N ASP A 278 0.28 -2.87 -3.33
CA ASP A 278 -0.89 -2.83 -2.44
C ASP A 278 -1.07 -1.45 -1.78
N VAL A 279 -1.10 -0.42 -2.62
CA VAL A 279 -1.35 0.98 -2.25
C VAL A 279 -2.63 1.49 -2.89
N ALA A 280 -3.32 2.38 -2.20
CA ALA A 280 -4.37 3.20 -2.80
C ALA A 280 -3.76 4.44 -3.43
N PHE A 281 -4.33 4.86 -4.55
CA PHE A 281 -3.91 6.06 -5.27
C PHE A 281 -4.95 7.16 -5.11
N SER A 282 -4.48 8.37 -4.79
CA SER A 282 -5.33 9.56 -4.71
C SER A 282 -4.75 10.67 -5.57
N LEU A 283 -5.62 11.32 -6.35
CA LEU A 283 -5.30 12.54 -7.10
C LEU A 283 -6.29 13.63 -6.69
N GLU A 284 -5.82 14.59 -5.91
CA GLU A 284 -6.63 15.74 -5.52
C GLU A 284 -6.50 16.87 -6.54
N LEU A 285 -7.64 17.44 -6.91
CA LEU A 285 -7.77 18.52 -7.88
C LEU A 285 -8.15 19.83 -7.18
N ARG A 286 -7.44 20.89 -7.52
CA ARG A 286 -7.74 22.26 -7.10
C ARG A 286 -7.91 23.13 -8.34
N PRO A 287 -9.16 23.42 -8.74
CA PRO A 287 -9.41 24.24 -9.92
C PRO A 287 -8.82 25.64 -9.77
N ILE A 288 -8.18 26.15 -10.83
CA ILE A 288 -7.72 27.54 -10.94
C ILE A 288 -8.82 28.36 -11.60
N ALA A 289 -9.98 28.41 -10.96
CA ALA A 289 -11.17 28.99 -11.53
C ALA A 289 -11.39 30.43 -11.01
N PRO A 290 -11.86 31.38 -11.84
CA PRO A 290 -12.36 32.65 -11.34
C PRO A 290 -13.58 32.42 -10.44
N ASN A 291 -13.70 33.25 -9.39
CA ASN A 291 -14.73 33.14 -8.35
C ASN A 291 -16.12 32.83 -8.93
N GLY A 292 -16.73 31.74 -8.46
CA GLY A 292 -18.13 31.36 -8.78
C GLY A 292 -18.31 30.26 -9.83
N THR A 293 -17.23 29.77 -10.46
CA THR A 293 -17.32 28.62 -11.38
C THR A 293 -16.99 27.30 -10.68
N CYS A 294 -17.80 26.26 -10.95
CA CYS A 294 -17.64 24.91 -10.40
C CYS A 294 -17.34 23.92 -11.53
N PRO A 295 -16.10 23.88 -12.03
CA PRO A 295 -15.73 22.94 -13.09
C PRO A 295 -15.82 21.51 -12.55
N GLN A 296 -16.39 20.63 -13.37
CA GLN A 296 -16.36 19.18 -13.16
C GLN A 296 -15.37 18.58 -14.14
N TYR A 297 -14.57 17.63 -13.67
CA TYR A 297 -13.54 16.96 -14.45
C TYR A 297 -13.87 15.49 -14.60
N LEU A 298 -13.71 14.97 -15.81
CA LEU A 298 -13.65 13.54 -16.06
C LEU A 298 -12.20 13.08 -15.93
N ILE A 299 -11.97 12.09 -15.09
CA ILE A 299 -10.66 11.48 -14.87
C ILE A 299 -10.73 10.02 -15.29
N LEU A 300 -9.74 9.57 -16.05
CA LEU A 300 -9.51 8.17 -16.38
C LEU A 300 -8.10 7.78 -16.00
N ALA A 301 -7.91 6.55 -15.53
CA ALA A 301 -6.60 6.05 -15.20
C ALA A 301 -6.45 4.58 -15.57
N ARG A 302 -5.21 4.16 -15.86
CA ARG A 302 -4.87 2.79 -16.27
C ARG A 302 -3.39 2.50 -15.98
N HIS A 303 -3.07 1.24 -15.69
CA HIS A 303 -1.69 0.77 -15.55
C HIS A 303 -1.05 0.42 -16.90
N LEU A 304 0.27 0.61 -17.00
CA LEU A 304 1.17 0.25 -18.12
C LEU A 304 0.92 0.92 -19.46
N PHE A 305 -0.35 1.14 -19.83
CA PHE A 305 -0.75 1.81 -21.05
C PHE A 305 -1.68 2.99 -20.72
N PRO A 306 -1.62 4.09 -21.47
CA PRO A 306 -2.55 5.20 -21.27
C PRO A 306 -3.99 4.77 -21.61
N PRO A 307 -5.00 5.26 -20.88
CA PRO A 307 -6.41 5.03 -21.22
C PRO A 307 -6.75 5.60 -22.60
N ASN A 308 -7.53 4.84 -23.37
CA ASN A 308 -7.96 5.23 -24.71
C ASN A 308 -9.49 5.37 -24.79
N LEU A 309 -9.95 6.61 -24.92
CA LEU A 309 -11.37 6.96 -25.06
C LEU A 309 -11.89 6.89 -26.49
N MET A 310 -11.02 6.63 -27.47
CA MET A 310 -11.37 6.60 -28.90
C MET A 310 -11.92 5.27 -29.38
N VAL A 311 -11.83 4.24 -28.54
CA VAL A 311 -12.27 2.88 -28.85
C VAL A 311 -13.16 2.36 -27.74
N LYS A 312 -14.08 1.45 -28.07
CA LYS A 312 -14.95 0.82 -27.06
C LYS A 312 -14.15 0.01 -26.05
N SER A 313 -13.14 -0.72 -26.53
CA SER A 313 -12.15 -1.42 -25.73
C SER A 313 -10.95 -1.70 -26.64
N ASP A 314 -9.74 -1.47 -26.12
CA ASP A 314 -8.47 -1.85 -26.74
C ASP A 314 -7.91 -3.16 -26.16
N GLY A 315 -8.53 -3.72 -25.12
CA GLY A 315 -8.05 -4.93 -24.45
C GLY A 315 -6.73 -4.75 -23.69
N LEU A 316 -6.29 -3.50 -23.44
CA LEU A 316 -4.99 -3.18 -22.85
C LEU A 316 -5.03 -2.90 -21.34
N GLY A 317 -6.21 -2.94 -20.71
CA GLY A 317 -6.32 -2.62 -19.29
C GLY A 317 -7.75 -2.48 -18.81
N GLU A 318 -7.92 -2.66 -17.50
CA GLU A 318 -9.07 -2.11 -16.80
C GLU A 318 -8.89 -0.58 -16.67
N ASP A 319 -9.92 0.17 -17.04
CA ASP A 319 -9.94 1.63 -16.86
C ASP A 319 -10.64 1.98 -15.55
N TYR A 320 -9.91 2.68 -14.69
CA TYR A 320 -10.53 3.42 -13.59
C TYR A 320 -11.04 4.74 -14.14
N TRP A 321 -12.23 5.15 -13.74
CA TRP A 321 -12.75 6.46 -14.13
C TRP A 321 -13.63 7.05 -13.04
N GLY A 322 -13.74 8.37 -13.03
CA GLY A 322 -14.56 9.08 -12.08
C GLY A 322 -14.78 10.54 -12.45
N LEU A 323 -15.75 11.15 -11.79
CA LEU A 323 -16.03 12.58 -11.88
C LEU A 323 -15.48 13.28 -10.63
N VAL A 324 -14.83 14.42 -10.83
CA VAL A 324 -14.29 15.25 -9.75
C VAL A 324 -14.68 16.72 -9.96
N PRO A 325 -15.51 17.32 -9.09
CA PRO A 325 -16.28 16.66 -8.05
C PRO A 325 -17.32 15.68 -8.62
N PRO A 326 -17.83 14.72 -7.82
CA PRO A 326 -18.81 13.75 -8.28
C PRO A 326 -20.13 14.39 -8.75
N HIS A 327 -20.45 15.59 -8.24
CA HIS A 327 -21.60 16.39 -8.68
C HIS A 327 -21.31 17.89 -8.53
N SER A 328 -21.86 18.73 -9.41
CA SER A 328 -21.66 20.19 -9.37
C SER A 328 -22.23 20.86 -8.09
N SER A 329 -23.24 20.25 -7.48
CA SER A 329 -23.87 20.72 -6.22
C SER A 329 -22.90 20.81 -5.04
N VAL A 330 -21.77 20.09 -5.08
CA VAL A 330 -20.72 20.16 -4.04
C VAL A 330 -20.24 21.61 -3.85
N CYS A 331 -20.17 22.40 -4.92
CA CYS A 331 -19.72 23.79 -4.85
C CYS A 331 -20.73 24.75 -4.22
N GLN A 332 -22.01 24.39 -4.24
CA GLN A 332 -23.09 25.23 -3.69
C GLN A 332 -23.30 24.97 -2.19
N ASN A 333 -22.74 23.89 -1.66
CA ASN A 333 -22.88 23.53 -0.26
C ASN A 333 -21.93 24.37 0.63
N THR A 334 -22.46 25.40 1.27
CA THR A 334 -21.71 26.27 2.19
C THR A 334 -21.39 25.61 3.54
N LYS A 335 -21.99 24.45 3.84
CA LYS A 335 -21.80 23.72 5.09
C LYS A 335 -20.81 22.55 4.97
N ILE A 336 -20.22 22.35 3.80
CA ILE A 336 -19.26 21.27 3.57
C ILE A 336 -17.99 21.51 4.39
N THR A 337 -17.55 20.49 5.12
CA THR A 337 -16.28 20.53 5.86
C THR A 337 -15.09 20.51 4.88
N ASP A 338 -13.91 20.94 5.33
CA ASP A 338 -12.71 20.95 4.49
C ASP A 338 -12.32 19.53 4.04
N ASP A 339 -12.44 18.54 4.93
CA ASP A 339 -12.16 17.14 4.58
C ASP A 339 -13.18 16.58 3.59
N GLU A 340 -14.48 16.89 3.74
CA GLU A 340 -15.49 16.51 2.75
C GLU A 340 -15.25 17.18 1.40
N ARG A 341 -14.81 18.43 1.41
CA ARG A 341 -14.44 19.15 0.19
C ARG A 341 -13.27 18.47 -0.48
N GLU A 342 -12.21 18.15 0.26
CA GLU A 342 -11.05 17.45 -0.27
C GLU A 342 -11.44 16.09 -0.88
N ARG A 343 -12.23 15.29 -0.19
CA ARG A 343 -12.71 13.99 -0.68
C ARG A 343 -13.53 14.10 -1.97
N ASN A 344 -14.39 15.11 -2.06
CA ASN A 344 -15.15 15.35 -3.28
C ASN A 344 -14.25 15.79 -4.42
N TYR A 345 -13.17 16.52 -4.13
CA TYR A 345 -12.18 16.96 -5.11
C TYR A 345 -11.05 15.95 -5.34
N THR A 346 -11.20 14.71 -4.87
CA THR A 346 -10.17 13.66 -5.00
C THR A 346 -10.68 12.50 -5.82
N PHE A 347 -9.94 12.15 -6.87
CA PHE A 347 -10.07 10.87 -7.55
C PHE A 347 -9.33 9.81 -6.74
N PHE A 348 -10.01 8.72 -6.43
CA PHE A 348 -9.52 7.69 -5.52
C PHE A 348 -9.63 6.30 -6.17
N VAL A 349 -8.54 5.54 -6.12
CA VAL A 349 -8.49 4.12 -6.48
C VAL A 349 -8.08 3.34 -5.23
N SER A 350 -8.93 2.41 -4.79
CA SER A 350 -8.64 1.58 -3.60
C SER A 350 -7.41 0.71 -3.82
N ASN A 351 -6.72 0.32 -2.74
CA ASN A 351 -5.57 -0.58 -2.85
C ASN A 351 -5.94 -1.94 -3.46
N LYS A 352 -7.16 -2.43 -3.19
CA LYS A 352 -7.68 -3.67 -3.80
C LYS A 352 -7.82 -3.55 -5.31
N ASP A 353 -8.43 -2.47 -5.79
CA ASP A 353 -8.64 -2.25 -7.23
C ASP A 353 -7.31 -1.97 -7.92
N PHE A 354 -6.46 -1.11 -7.32
CA PHE A 354 -5.12 -0.79 -7.82
C PHE A 354 -4.27 -2.06 -8.00
N ARG A 355 -4.19 -2.92 -6.98
CA ARG A 355 -3.51 -4.22 -7.05
C ARG A 355 -4.06 -5.09 -8.19
N ARG A 356 -5.39 -5.20 -8.29
CA ARG A 356 -6.06 -6.00 -9.32
C ARG A 356 -5.67 -5.51 -10.72
N GLY A 357 -5.83 -4.22 -11.00
CA GLY A 357 -5.54 -3.70 -12.33
C GLY A 357 -4.04 -3.69 -12.65
N LYS A 358 -3.16 -3.47 -11.67
CA LYS A 358 -1.70 -3.59 -11.87
C LYS A 358 -1.33 -5.02 -12.26
N GLN A 359 -1.76 -6.01 -11.49
CA GLN A 359 -1.50 -7.43 -11.78
C GLN A 359 -2.09 -7.86 -13.13
N TRP A 360 -3.30 -7.41 -13.44
CA TRP A 360 -3.95 -7.69 -14.71
C TRP A 360 -3.18 -7.10 -15.89
N ALA A 361 -2.80 -5.81 -15.82
CA ALA A 361 -2.05 -5.16 -16.90
C ALA A 361 -0.69 -5.84 -17.11
N GLN A 362 0.00 -6.15 -16.01
CA GLN A 362 1.26 -6.89 -16.01
C GLN A 362 1.12 -8.28 -16.64
N SER A 363 0.03 -9.02 -16.36
CA SER A 363 -0.18 -10.33 -16.97
C SER A 363 -0.36 -10.27 -18.49
N HIS A 364 -0.95 -9.19 -18.99
CA HIS A 364 -1.16 -8.97 -20.43
C HIS A 364 0.09 -8.44 -21.14
N ALA A 365 0.98 -7.75 -20.41
CA ALA A 365 2.24 -7.24 -20.93
C ALA A 365 3.42 -8.24 -20.84
N ARG A 366 3.20 -9.49 -20.38
CA ARG A 366 4.27 -10.49 -20.12
C ARG A 366 5.20 -10.77 -21.31
N GLN A 367 4.75 -10.58 -22.54
CA GLN A 367 5.54 -10.81 -23.75
C GLN A 367 6.23 -9.54 -24.28
N MET A 368 5.98 -8.39 -23.66
CA MET A 368 6.56 -7.12 -24.07
C MET A 368 7.83 -6.83 -23.28
N LYS A 369 8.89 -6.41 -23.96
CA LYS A 369 10.09 -5.90 -23.31
C LYS A 369 9.79 -4.49 -22.80
N MET A 370 9.80 -4.29 -21.49
CA MET A 370 9.53 -3.01 -20.84
C MET A 370 10.62 -2.70 -19.82
N THR A 371 10.91 -1.42 -19.60
CA THR A 371 11.76 -1.00 -18.48
C THR A 371 11.00 -1.11 -17.16
N GLY A 372 11.71 -1.22 -16.04
CA GLY A 372 11.08 -1.26 -14.71
C GLY A 372 10.18 -0.05 -14.43
N ALA A 373 10.54 1.13 -14.93
CA ALA A 373 9.72 2.34 -14.83
C ALA A 373 8.40 2.22 -15.62
N MET A 374 8.46 1.73 -16.87
CA MET A 374 7.25 1.52 -17.68
C MET A 374 6.32 0.48 -17.05
N TYR A 375 6.89 -0.59 -16.49
CA TYR A 375 6.15 -1.67 -15.84
C TYR A 375 5.43 -1.24 -14.56
N ASN A 376 5.87 -0.13 -13.96
CA ASN A 376 5.29 0.48 -12.77
C ASN A 376 4.56 1.80 -13.06
N THR A 377 4.36 2.14 -14.34
CA THR A 377 3.68 3.40 -14.70
C THR A 377 2.17 3.27 -14.54
N PHE A 378 1.59 4.24 -13.86
CA PHE A 378 0.16 4.49 -13.74
C PHE A 378 -0.18 5.79 -14.47
N TYR A 379 -0.95 5.67 -15.56
CA TYR A 379 -1.38 6.80 -16.37
C TYR A 379 -2.67 7.37 -15.84
N VAL A 380 -2.75 8.70 -15.74
CA VAL A 380 -3.98 9.40 -15.38
C VAL A 380 -4.24 10.49 -16.40
N GLY A 381 -5.36 10.37 -17.11
CA GLY A 381 -5.88 11.37 -18.03
C GLY A 381 -7.01 12.17 -17.39
N TYR A 382 -7.05 13.48 -17.63
CA TYR A 382 -8.17 14.32 -17.18
C TYR A 382 -8.66 15.28 -18.27
N ARG A 383 -9.94 15.66 -18.19
CA ARG A 383 -10.52 16.75 -18.97
C ARG A 383 -11.58 17.49 -18.18
N GLN A 384 -11.75 18.78 -18.43
CA GLN A 384 -12.91 19.51 -17.95
C GLN A 384 -14.14 19.11 -18.78
N LEU A 385 -15.27 18.91 -18.12
CA LEU A 385 -16.56 18.68 -18.77
C LEU A 385 -17.13 19.98 -19.33
N THR A 386 -17.74 19.88 -20.50
CA THR A 386 -18.50 20.99 -21.10
C THR A 386 -19.82 21.22 -20.35
N ALA A 387 -20.45 22.37 -20.55
CA ALA A 387 -21.70 22.71 -19.86
C ALA A 387 -22.84 21.69 -20.11
N GLY A 388 -22.84 21.00 -21.25
CA GLY A 388 -23.82 19.95 -21.56
C GLY A 388 -23.51 18.59 -20.93
N GLU A 389 -22.31 18.40 -20.38
CA GLU A 389 -21.86 17.14 -19.78
C GLU A 389 -21.87 17.15 -18.26
N VAL A 390 -21.88 18.33 -17.64
CA VAL A 390 -21.91 18.46 -16.18
C VAL A 390 -23.07 17.66 -15.61
N ASP A 391 -22.77 16.77 -14.67
CA ASP A 391 -23.70 15.83 -14.01
C ASP A 391 -24.42 14.84 -14.95
N ALA A 392 -23.97 14.71 -16.20
CA ALA A 392 -24.56 13.77 -17.16
C ALA A 392 -24.12 12.31 -16.92
N TYR A 393 -22.89 12.11 -16.43
CA TYR A 393 -22.28 10.78 -16.26
C TYR A 393 -22.44 10.25 -14.83
N SER A 394 -22.54 8.92 -14.71
CA SER A 394 -22.67 8.21 -13.44
C SER A 394 -22.24 6.75 -13.62
N SER A 395 -22.12 5.97 -12.55
CA SER A 395 -21.79 4.53 -12.66
C SER A 395 -22.76 3.76 -13.57
N ALA A 396 -24.04 4.15 -13.62
CA ALA A 396 -25.06 3.57 -14.49
C ALA A 396 -25.04 4.14 -15.93
N ARG A 397 -24.44 5.32 -16.13
CA ARG A 397 -24.31 6.01 -17.41
C ARG A 397 -22.87 6.49 -17.59
N PRO A 398 -21.92 5.60 -17.90
CA PRO A 398 -20.52 5.97 -18.05
C PRO A 398 -20.33 6.92 -19.24
N PRO A 399 -19.22 7.67 -19.30
CA PRO A 399 -18.89 8.48 -20.46
C PRO A 399 -18.87 7.63 -21.74
N PRO A 400 -19.42 8.13 -22.86
CA PRO A 400 -19.51 7.37 -24.10
C PRO A 400 -18.12 7.04 -24.65
N ARG A 401 -18.03 5.87 -25.29
CA ARG A 401 -16.85 5.42 -26.03
C ARG A 401 -17.26 4.93 -27.42
N PRO A 402 -16.72 5.48 -28.53
CA PRO A 402 -15.75 6.58 -28.59
C PRO A 402 -16.26 7.90 -28.00
N TYR A 403 -15.37 8.68 -27.42
CA TYR A 403 -15.72 9.91 -26.72
C TYR A 403 -15.88 11.10 -27.68
N PRO A 404 -17.07 11.73 -27.81
CA PRO A 404 -17.41 12.51 -28.99
C PRO A 404 -16.92 13.96 -29.02
N LEU A 405 -16.39 14.50 -27.92
CA LEU A 405 -16.10 15.93 -27.80
C LEU A 405 -14.60 16.23 -27.83
N GLU A 406 -14.25 17.23 -28.64
CA GLU A 406 -12.88 17.70 -28.90
C GLU A 406 -12.60 19.09 -28.30
N ASP A 407 -13.56 19.67 -27.58
CA ASP A 407 -13.44 21.02 -27.01
C ASP A 407 -12.25 21.17 -26.06
N GLN A 408 -11.57 22.31 -26.13
CA GLN A 408 -10.44 22.64 -25.26
C GLN A 408 -10.86 22.85 -23.80
N ILE A 409 -9.90 22.68 -22.88
CA ILE A 409 -10.09 22.92 -21.45
C ILE A 409 -10.02 24.43 -21.17
N ASN A 410 -11.03 24.96 -20.48
CA ASN A 410 -11.14 26.39 -20.17
C ASN A 410 -10.61 26.73 -18.77
N VAL A 411 -10.73 25.80 -17.83
CA VAL A 411 -10.33 25.96 -16.43
C VAL A 411 -9.26 24.94 -16.10
N THR A 412 -8.04 25.42 -15.97
CA THR A 412 -6.89 24.61 -15.54
C THR A 412 -7.04 24.20 -14.09
N VAL A 413 -6.31 23.15 -13.72
CA VAL A 413 -6.37 22.56 -12.39
C VAL A 413 -4.96 22.39 -11.87
N LYS A 414 -4.73 22.72 -10.59
CA LYS A 414 -3.56 22.24 -9.88
C LYS A 414 -3.90 20.91 -9.23
N MET A 415 -2.95 20.01 -9.18
CA MET A 415 -3.15 18.67 -8.64
C MET A 415 -1.99 18.25 -7.75
N ARG A 416 -2.31 17.39 -6.78
CA ARG A 416 -1.31 16.62 -6.03
C ARG A 416 -1.73 15.17 -6.04
N ALA A 417 -0.76 14.29 -6.22
CA ALA A 417 -0.97 12.85 -6.16
C ALA A 417 -0.26 12.29 -4.94
N PHE A 418 -0.84 11.24 -4.37
CA PHE A 418 -0.23 10.52 -3.26
C PHE A 418 -0.71 9.08 -3.19
N GLU A 419 0.14 8.24 -2.63
CA GLU A 419 -0.13 6.86 -2.33
C GLU A 419 -0.36 6.68 -0.84
N SER A 420 -1.24 5.73 -0.51
CA SER A 420 -1.58 5.43 0.87
C SER A 420 -1.68 3.92 1.06
N SER A 421 -1.15 3.40 2.16
CA SER A 421 -1.36 2.01 2.54
C SER A 421 -1.75 1.89 4.00
N CYS A 422 -2.64 0.94 4.26
CA CYS A 422 -3.05 0.55 5.60
C CYS A 422 -2.19 -0.62 6.04
N ASN A 423 -1.21 -0.33 6.89
CA ASN A 423 -0.27 -1.32 7.34
C ASN A 423 -0.63 -1.79 8.75
N HIS A 424 -0.38 -3.06 8.99
CA HIS A 424 -0.60 -3.67 10.29
C HIS A 424 0.54 -4.61 10.63
N MET A 425 0.70 -4.87 11.93
CA MET A 425 1.71 -5.76 12.44
C MET A 425 1.15 -6.58 13.59
N ARG A 426 1.35 -7.90 13.53
CA ARG A 426 0.98 -8.83 14.57
C ARG A 426 2.01 -8.80 15.71
N PRO A 427 1.64 -9.19 16.95
CA PRO A 427 2.54 -9.15 18.11
C PRO A 427 3.90 -9.86 17.93
N GLU A 428 3.95 -10.90 17.09
CA GLU A 428 5.17 -11.70 16.83
C GLU A 428 5.81 -11.39 15.45
N ALA A 429 5.21 -10.49 14.67
CA ALA A 429 5.70 -10.17 13.33
C ALA A 429 6.82 -9.14 13.40
N LEU A 430 7.88 -9.39 12.63
CA LEU A 430 9.00 -8.46 12.45
C LEU A 430 8.83 -7.54 11.23
N THR A 431 7.73 -7.71 10.48
CA THR A 431 7.45 -6.97 9.24
C THR A 431 6.02 -6.46 9.19
N TRP A 432 5.84 -5.30 8.59
CA TRP A 432 4.52 -4.75 8.29
C TRP A 432 3.85 -5.52 7.15
N SER A 433 2.52 -5.61 7.21
CA SER A 433 1.70 -6.21 6.17
C SER A 433 0.51 -5.30 5.83
N THR A 434 0.08 -5.31 4.58
CA THR A 434 -1.18 -4.66 4.13
C THR A 434 -2.35 -5.63 4.12
N SER A 435 -2.11 -6.92 4.39
CA SER A 435 -3.12 -7.96 4.22
C SER A 435 -4.32 -7.79 5.16
N GLY A 436 -5.53 -8.04 4.64
CA GLY A 436 -6.76 -7.93 5.42
C GLY A 436 -7.23 -6.50 5.72
N CYS A 437 -6.52 -5.49 5.20
CA CYS A 437 -6.87 -4.08 5.31
C CYS A 437 -7.17 -3.45 3.93
N GLN A 438 -8.12 -2.54 3.92
CA GLN A 438 -8.47 -1.73 2.76
C GLN A 438 -8.37 -0.25 3.11
N VAL A 439 -7.77 0.55 2.23
CA VAL A 439 -7.80 2.01 2.35
C VAL A 439 -9.18 2.50 1.91
N SER A 440 -9.83 3.28 2.76
CA SER A 440 -11.14 3.85 2.50
C SER A 440 -11.02 5.14 1.68
N ARG A 441 -12.07 5.43 0.89
CA ARG A 441 -12.23 6.71 0.16
C ARG A 441 -12.34 7.91 1.12
N GLU A 442 -12.57 7.66 2.39
CA GLU A 442 -12.55 8.70 3.42
C GLU A 442 -11.16 9.28 3.69
N THR A 443 -10.11 8.63 3.17
CA THR A 443 -8.73 9.10 3.27
C THR A 443 -8.56 10.48 2.63
N THR A 444 -7.87 11.35 3.35
CA THR A 444 -7.44 12.67 2.90
C THR A 444 -5.92 12.75 2.99
N ALA A 445 -5.37 13.85 2.51
CA ALA A 445 -3.97 14.18 2.68
C ALA A 445 -3.60 14.27 4.16
N ARG A 446 -4.55 14.58 5.07
CA ARG A 446 -4.30 14.71 6.52
C ARG A 446 -4.56 13.44 7.32
N VAL A 447 -5.50 12.60 6.88
CA VAL A 447 -5.96 11.43 7.64
C VAL A 447 -6.05 10.23 6.73
N LEU A 448 -5.37 9.15 7.10
CA LEU A 448 -5.57 7.84 6.49
C LEU A 448 -6.75 7.14 7.15
N VAL A 449 -7.67 6.58 6.38
CA VAL A 449 -8.78 5.77 6.90
C VAL A 449 -8.65 4.34 6.40
N CYS A 450 -8.53 3.40 7.33
CA CYS A 450 -8.34 1.98 7.08
C CYS A 450 -9.53 1.17 7.55
N GLU A 451 -9.97 0.25 6.71
CA GLU A 451 -11.00 -0.75 7.00
C GLU A 451 -10.33 -2.12 7.10
N CYS A 452 -10.08 -2.59 8.31
CA CYS A 452 -9.36 -3.84 8.57
C CYS A 452 -10.27 -4.88 9.24
N ASN A 453 -10.19 -6.14 8.83
CA ASN A 453 -11.00 -7.22 9.41
C ASN A 453 -10.27 -7.99 10.52
N HIS A 454 -9.26 -7.41 11.13
CA HIS A 454 -8.49 -8.01 12.21
C HIS A 454 -8.11 -6.94 13.22
N LEU A 455 -7.69 -7.38 14.39
CA LEU A 455 -7.31 -6.51 15.50
C LEU A 455 -5.82 -6.66 15.81
N THR A 456 -5.03 -5.62 15.51
CA THR A 456 -3.58 -5.61 15.70
C THR A 456 -3.07 -4.19 15.98
N THR A 457 -1.76 -3.97 15.82
CA THR A 457 -1.16 -2.64 15.68
C THR A 457 -1.29 -2.17 14.23
N PHE A 458 -1.63 -0.90 14.03
CA PHE A 458 -1.80 -0.26 12.73
C PHE A 458 -0.89 0.96 12.58
N ALA A 459 -0.44 1.21 11.36
CA ALA A 459 0.33 2.39 10.99
C ALA A 459 -0.02 2.84 9.56
N SER A 460 0.24 4.11 9.26
CA SER A 460 -0.04 4.68 7.94
C SER A 460 1.20 4.64 7.04
N GLY A 461 1.08 3.98 5.90
CA GLY A 461 2.05 4.11 4.81
C GLY A 461 1.67 5.29 3.94
N TRP A 462 2.66 6.11 3.58
CA TRP A 462 2.45 7.25 2.71
C TRP A 462 3.66 7.52 1.84
N MET A 463 3.42 7.69 0.54
CA MET A 463 4.46 8.05 -0.42
C MET A 463 3.95 9.05 -1.45
N VAL A 464 4.86 9.88 -1.96
CA VAL A 464 4.60 10.79 -3.06
C VAL A 464 5.12 10.12 -4.33
N PRO A 465 4.25 9.74 -5.29
CA PRO A 465 4.72 9.14 -6.53
C PRO A 465 5.55 10.12 -7.34
N SER A 466 6.58 9.59 -8.01
CA SER A 466 7.35 10.35 -8.97
C SER A 466 6.51 10.67 -10.20
N LEU A 467 6.14 11.95 -10.36
CA LEU A 467 5.47 12.44 -11.56
C LEU A 467 6.49 12.52 -12.71
N SER A 468 6.36 11.61 -13.66
CA SER A 468 7.12 11.68 -14.92
C SER A 468 6.30 12.46 -15.94
N ARG A 469 6.94 13.39 -16.64
CA ARG A 469 6.32 14.09 -17.77
C ARG A 469 6.37 13.16 -18.98
N LEU A 470 5.23 12.82 -19.57
CA LEU A 470 5.23 12.22 -20.90
C LEU A 470 5.75 13.27 -21.89
N PRO A 471 6.83 13.02 -22.65
CA PRO A 471 7.10 13.83 -23.82
C PRO A 471 5.91 13.64 -24.78
N LEU A 472 5.19 14.72 -25.08
CA LEU A 472 4.05 14.76 -26.00
C LEU A 472 4.41 14.41 -27.46
N ARG A 473 5.53 13.71 -27.73
CA ARG A 473 6.13 13.68 -29.06
C ARG A 473 6.57 12.34 -29.63
N GLU A 474 6.51 11.24 -28.91
CA GLU A 474 6.89 9.95 -29.50
C GLU A 474 5.72 8.95 -29.43
N PRO A 475 5.16 8.53 -30.57
CA PRO A 475 4.26 7.39 -30.58
C PRO A 475 5.02 6.18 -30.06
N ILE A 476 4.45 5.50 -29.08
CA ILE A 476 4.94 4.19 -28.63
C ILE A 476 4.74 3.25 -29.82
N THR A 477 5.78 3.07 -30.64
CA THR A 477 5.82 2.01 -31.64
C THR A 477 6.00 0.70 -30.89
N ILE A 478 4.90 -0.01 -30.67
CA ILE A 478 4.94 -1.43 -30.31
C ILE A 478 5.46 -2.15 -31.55
N GLU A 479 6.76 -2.37 -31.60
CA GLU A 479 7.40 -3.17 -32.65
C GLU A 479 7.01 -4.64 -32.38
N GLU A 480 5.91 -5.10 -32.97
CA GLU A 480 5.60 -6.53 -33.04
C GLU A 480 6.73 -7.22 -33.80
N ARG A 481 7.70 -7.79 -33.08
CA ARG A 481 8.59 -8.80 -33.65
C ARG A 481 7.77 -10.02 -34.02
N LYS A 482 7.34 -10.07 -35.30
CA LYS A 482 7.11 -11.35 -35.97
C LYS A 482 8.47 -12.03 -36.14
N GLU A 483 8.97 -12.69 -35.09
CA GLU A 483 10.02 -13.67 -35.30
C GLU A 483 9.45 -14.82 -36.14
N PRO A 484 10.14 -15.26 -37.20
CA PRO A 484 9.64 -16.31 -38.06
C PRO A 484 9.66 -17.63 -37.28
N ILE A 485 8.48 -18.04 -36.81
CA ILE A 485 8.18 -19.32 -36.14
C ILE A 485 8.80 -20.53 -36.87
N ASN A 486 9.03 -20.42 -38.18
CA ASN A 486 9.68 -21.44 -39.01
C ASN A 486 11.15 -21.75 -38.61
N ARG A 487 11.89 -20.84 -37.96
CA ARG A 487 13.26 -21.15 -37.50
C ARG A 487 13.29 -21.96 -36.20
N LEU A 488 12.38 -21.69 -35.26
CA LEU A 488 12.29 -22.48 -34.02
C LEU A 488 11.79 -23.91 -34.29
N ILE A 489 10.78 -24.07 -35.15
CA ILE A 489 10.23 -25.39 -35.48
C ILE A 489 11.29 -26.29 -36.15
N ASN A 490 12.12 -25.74 -37.03
CA ASN A 490 13.17 -26.50 -37.71
C ASN A 490 14.33 -26.87 -36.78
N ALA A 491 14.68 -26.03 -35.81
CA ALA A 491 15.70 -26.36 -34.81
C ALA A 491 15.23 -27.48 -33.86
N SER A 492 13.98 -27.40 -33.40
CA SER A 492 13.40 -28.40 -32.49
C SER A 492 13.19 -29.76 -33.17
N LEU A 493 12.80 -29.80 -34.45
CA LEU A 493 12.66 -31.06 -35.20
C LEU A 493 13.99 -31.76 -35.45
N LEU A 494 15.08 -31.00 -35.67
CA LEU A 494 16.41 -31.57 -35.86
C LEU A 494 16.95 -32.18 -34.56
N GLU A 495 16.74 -31.52 -33.42
CA GLU A 495 17.11 -32.07 -32.11
C GLU A 495 16.29 -33.32 -31.76
N PHE A 496 15.00 -33.32 -32.06
CA PHE A 496 14.14 -34.50 -31.83
C PHE A 496 14.54 -35.69 -32.73
N ALA A 497 14.90 -35.44 -33.99
CA ALA A 497 15.38 -36.47 -34.91
C ALA A 497 16.73 -37.07 -34.47
N LEU A 498 17.65 -36.23 -33.96
CA LEU A 498 18.92 -36.69 -33.38
C LEU A 498 18.71 -37.51 -32.11
N LEU A 499 17.76 -37.12 -31.25
CA LEU A 499 17.42 -37.86 -30.04
C LEU A 499 16.83 -39.25 -30.37
N ILE A 500 15.88 -39.32 -31.31
CA ILE A 500 15.28 -40.59 -31.76
C ILE A 500 16.33 -41.50 -32.43
N GLY A 501 17.21 -40.93 -33.26
CA GLY A 501 18.32 -41.67 -33.87
C GLY A 501 19.27 -42.27 -32.83
N SER A 502 19.56 -41.51 -31.76
CA SER A 502 20.40 -41.96 -30.64
C SER A 502 19.75 -43.09 -29.84
N ILE A 503 18.45 -42.99 -29.58
CA ILE A 503 17.68 -44.01 -28.84
C ILE A 503 17.57 -45.32 -29.66
N LEU A 504 17.35 -45.23 -30.97
CA LEU A 504 17.30 -46.41 -31.85
C LEU A 504 18.67 -47.10 -31.97
N LEU A 505 19.77 -46.35 -32.01
CA LEU A 505 21.13 -46.90 -32.06
C LEU A 505 21.52 -47.63 -30.78
N VAL A 506 21.05 -47.16 -29.61
CA VAL A 506 21.32 -47.79 -28.31
C VAL A 506 20.40 -49.00 -28.08
N GLY A 507 19.15 -48.94 -28.55
CA GLY A 507 18.15 -50.01 -28.34
C GLY A 507 18.38 -51.28 -29.15
N LEU A 508 18.99 -51.21 -30.33
CA LEU A 508 19.05 -52.33 -31.28
C LEU A 508 20.30 -53.22 -31.21
N ARG A 509 21.27 -52.97 -30.31
CA ARG A 509 22.52 -53.76 -30.16
C ARG A 509 23.14 -54.22 -31.51
N LEU A 510 23.18 -53.31 -32.49
CA LEU A 510 23.75 -53.62 -33.79
C LEU A 510 25.29 -53.72 -33.69
N PRO A 511 25.93 -54.67 -34.39
CA PRO A 511 27.39 -54.81 -34.41
C PRO A 511 28.07 -53.52 -34.92
N ARG A 512 29.21 -53.15 -34.33
CA ARG A 512 30.00 -51.93 -34.63
C ARG A 512 30.31 -51.71 -36.12
N ALA A 513 30.20 -52.73 -36.97
CA ALA A 513 30.43 -52.64 -38.41
C ALA A 513 29.37 -51.84 -39.20
N TYR A 514 28.19 -51.55 -38.61
CA TYR A 514 27.12 -50.77 -39.27
C TYR A 514 27.07 -49.30 -38.87
N TRP A 515 27.92 -48.86 -37.94
CA TRP A 515 27.92 -47.49 -37.43
C TRP A 515 28.31 -46.43 -38.47
N THR A 516 29.15 -46.79 -39.44
CA THR A 516 29.60 -45.85 -40.49
C THR A 516 28.62 -45.71 -41.66
N ALA A 517 27.73 -46.69 -41.88
CA ALA A 517 26.73 -46.64 -42.94
C ALA A 517 25.43 -45.91 -42.50
N GLY A 518 25.05 -45.99 -41.23
CA GLY A 518 23.83 -45.36 -40.71
C GLY A 518 23.87 -43.82 -40.66
N VAL A 519 25.06 -43.24 -40.43
CA VAL A 519 25.23 -41.77 -40.36
C VAL A 519 25.09 -41.11 -41.73
N ALA A 520 25.38 -41.81 -42.83
CA ALA A 520 25.27 -41.27 -44.18
C ALA A 520 23.81 -41.11 -44.67
N ILE A 521 22.88 -41.92 -44.15
CA ILE A 521 21.47 -41.90 -44.58
C ILE A 521 20.69 -40.74 -43.95
N ILE A 522 21.05 -40.31 -42.74
CA ILE A 522 20.38 -39.20 -42.04
C ILE A 522 20.71 -37.83 -42.67
N ILE A 523 21.88 -37.69 -43.31
CA ILE A 523 22.32 -36.44 -43.96
C ILE A 523 21.66 -36.25 -45.35
N SER A 524 20.96 -37.27 -45.89
CA SER A 524 20.47 -37.27 -47.27
C SER A 524 18.95 -37.02 -47.42
N ILE A 525 18.22 -36.64 -46.37
CA ILE A 525 16.79 -36.30 -46.50
C ILE A 525 16.68 -34.86 -47.05
N PRO A 526 16.15 -34.63 -48.27
CA PRO A 526 15.99 -33.29 -48.81
C PRO A 526 14.89 -32.57 -48.03
N VAL A 527 15.25 -31.48 -47.37
CA VAL A 527 14.29 -30.50 -46.83
C VAL A 527 13.65 -29.80 -48.02
N ILE A 528 12.39 -30.14 -48.31
CA ILE A 528 11.56 -29.40 -49.28
C ILE A 528 11.16 -28.08 -48.59
N LEU A 529 11.86 -26.99 -48.92
CA LEU A 529 11.46 -25.63 -48.58
C LEU A 529 10.32 -25.19 -49.52
N PRO A 530 9.20 -24.64 -49.02
CA PRO A 530 8.26 -23.94 -49.87
C PRO A 530 8.88 -22.61 -50.32
N THR A 531 8.98 -22.44 -51.63
CA THR A 531 9.38 -21.19 -52.30
C THR A 531 8.35 -20.09 -52.08
N ASP A 532 8.89 -18.88 -51.94
CA ASP A 532 8.28 -17.54 -51.92
C ASP A 532 6.86 -17.39 -52.51
N PHE A 533 6.02 -16.64 -51.78
CA PHE A 533 4.96 -15.83 -52.36
C PHE A 533 5.24 -14.36 -52.02
N THR A 534 5.59 -13.60 -53.07
CA THR A 534 5.57 -12.14 -53.12
C THR A 534 4.31 -11.67 -53.86
N SER A 535 3.91 -10.41 -53.59
CA SER A 535 2.74 -9.64 -54.09
C SER A 535 1.40 -10.01 -53.42
N THR A 536 0.58 -9.09 -52.92
CA THR A 536 0.38 -7.64 -53.18
C THR A 536 0.04 -6.88 -51.91
#